data_AF-A0A960Z1Z1-F1
#
_entry.id   AF-A0A960Z1Z1-F1
#
_cell.length_a   1.000
_cell.length_b   1.000
_cell.length_c   1.000
_cell.angle_alpha   90.00
_cell.angle_beta   90.00
_cell.angle_gamma   90.00
#
_symmetry.space_group_name_H-M   'P 1'
#
loop_
_entity.id
_entity.type
_entity.pdbx_description
1 polymer ?
#
loop_
_entity_poly.entity_id
_entity_poly.type
_entity_poly.pdbx_seq_one_letter_code
_entity_poly.pdbx_strand_id
1 'polypeptide(L)'
;MKSRAIAFCAGALALAACVPALACIPGLDLIEEYEWATAPVSVCVWPDGRPAVVHLAGGIPTDAVLRIRVIDLDLQPVPGVALADLAWFDGSGPGAVCADPLAGPVTGADGWVAVPFRGGGHRTADEASPALLTLNACPQLELRIPTPIHFNSPDISGDLRVDLSDVPLFARDYYEGLGAYRSDFDWDGQVNLSDLVVLAGALGVQCP
;
A
#
# COMPACT_ATOMS: atom_id res chain seq x y z
N MET A 1 -38.80 -32.86 -48.63
CA MET A 1 -38.10 -31.57 -48.50
C MET A 1 -37.28 -31.61 -47.20
N LYS A 2 -35.95 -31.70 -47.28
CA LYS A 2 -35.04 -31.73 -46.12
C LYS A 2 -34.40 -30.34 -46.01
N SER A 3 -34.80 -29.57 -45.00
CA SER A 3 -34.22 -28.25 -44.70
C SER A 3 -32.96 -28.43 -43.86
N ARG A 4 -31.83 -27.86 -44.30
CA ARG A 4 -30.55 -27.86 -43.59
C ARG A 4 -30.36 -26.47 -42.96
N ALA A 5 -30.25 -26.41 -41.64
CA ALA A 5 -29.90 -25.20 -40.91
C ALA A 5 -28.37 -25.02 -40.92
N ILE A 6 -27.92 -23.85 -41.37
CA ILE A 6 -26.51 -23.44 -41.39
C ILE A 6 -26.25 -22.69 -40.08
N ALA A 7 -25.44 -23.26 -39.19
CA ALA A 7 -25.01 -22.60 -37.96
C ALA A 7 -23.82 -21.68 -38.26
N PHE A 8 -24.01 -20.37 -38.08
CA PHE A 8 -22.95 -19.36 -38.15
C PHE A 8 -22.32 -19.21 -36.75
N CYS A 9 -21.12 -19.77 -36.56
CA CYS A 9 -20.30 -19.46 -35.39
C CYS A 9 -19.63 -18.10 -35.61
N ALA A 10 -20.16 -17.05 -34.99
CA ALA A 10 -19.48 -15.77 -34.87
C ALA A 10 -18.37 -15.89 -33.81
N GLY A 11 -17.13 -16.07 -34.26
CA GLY A 11 -15.95 -16.03 -33.39
C GLY A 11 -15.65 -14.60 -32.98
N ALA A 12 -15.87 -14.28 -31.69
CA ALA A 12 -15.43 -13.03 -31.11
C ALA A 12 -13.89 -13.06 -30.97
N LEU A 13 -13.19 -12.34 -31.85
CA LEU A 13 -11.75 -12.13 -31.78
C LEU A 13 -11.48 -11.05 -30.72
N ALA A 14 -11.13 -11.46 -29.50
CA ALA A 14 -10.68 -10.54 -28.46
C ALA A 14 -9.27 -10.05 -28.81
N LEU A 15 -9.14 -8.83 -29.34
CA LEU A 15 -7.86 -8.12 -29.36
C LEU A 15 -7.48 -7.80 -27.92
N ALA A 16 -6.57 -8.58 -27.34
CA ALA A 16 -5.85 -8.17 -26.14
C ALA A 16 -4.91 -7.02 -26.53
N ALA A 17 -5.36 -5.78 -26.33
CA ALA A 17 -4.50 -4.61 -26.43
C ALA A 17 -3.49 -4.69 -25.28
N CYS A 18 -2.25 -5.07 -25.60
CA CYS A 18 -1.13 -4.93 -24.69
C CYS A 18 -0.93 -3.42 -24.49
N VAL A 19 -1.33 -2.89 -23.33
CA VAL A 19 -1.09 -1.48 -23.00
C VAL A 19 0.42 -1.36 -22.76
N PRO A 20 1.17 -0.62 -23.60
CA PRO A 20 2.59 -0.43 -23.35
C PRO A 20 2.76 0.23 -21.98
N ALA A 21 3.82 -0.15 -21.25
CA ALA A 21 4.23 0.56 -20.04
C ALA A 21 4.30 2.06 -20.38
N LEU A 22 3.45 2.84 -19.73
CA LEU A 22 3.30 4.27 -20.01
C LEU A 22 4.51 4.99 -19.46
N ALA A 23 5.54 5.16 -20.31
CA ALA A 23 6.59 6.14 -20.05
C ALA A 23 5.92 7.49 -19.78
N CYS A 24 6.39 8.18 -18.74
CA CYS A 24 5.64 9.26 -18.11
C CYS A 24 4.85 10.13 -19.08
N ILE A 25 3.51 10.07 -19.00
CA ILE A 25 2.63 10.86 -19.85
C ILE A 25 2.89 12.33 -19.51
N PRO A 26 3.33 13.16 -20.48
CA PRO A 26 3.43 14.59 -20.24
C PRO A 26 2.06 15.13 -19.82
N GLY A 27 2.00 15.73 -18.63
CA GLY A 27 0.76 16.29 -18.11
C GLY A 27 -0.10 15.34 -17.26
N LEU A 28 0.49 14.30 -16.68
CA LEU A 28 -0.13 13.64 -15.53
C LEU A 28 -0.01 14.54 -14.29
N ASP A 29 -1.06 14.58 -13.48
CA ASP A 29 -1.04 15.17 -12.14
C ASP A 29 -1.67 14.19 -11.14
N LEU A 30 -1.29 14.31 -9.86
CA LEU A 30 -1.84 13.49 -8.79
C LEU A 30 -2.71 14.37 -7.90
N ILE A 31 -4.01 14.06 -7.84
CA ILE A 31 -4.87 14.63 -6.81
C ILE A 31 -5.10 13.58 -5.74
N GLU A 32 -5.00 14.05 -4.51
CA GLU A 32 -5.30 13.27 -3.34
C GLU A 32 -6.60 13.73 -2.72
N GLU A 33 -7.45 12.76 -2.41
CA GLU A 33 -8.55 12.96 -1.50
C GLU A 33 -8.53 11.83 -0.51
N TYR A 34 -8.58 12.21 0.76
CA TYR A 34 -8.56 11.29 1.87
C TYR A 34 -9.97 11.15 2.41
N GLU A 35 -10.48 9.92 2.43
CA GLU A 35 -11.66 9.59 3.24
C GLU A 35 -11.25 9.18 4.66
N TRP A 36 -10.33 9.90 5.30
CA TRP A 36 -9.93 9.59 6.67
C TRP A 36 -9.76 10.82 7.58
N ALA A 37 -9.69 10.51 8.87
CA ALA A 37 -9.82 11.43 9.99
C ALA A 37 -8.83 12.61 9.91
N THR A 38 -9.23 13.77 10.45
CA THR A 38 -8.36 14.92 10.74
C THR A 38 -7.29 14.61 11.81
N ALA A 39 -6.97 13.34 12.03
CA ALA A 39 -6.12 12.83 13.09
C ALA A 39 -5.05 11.90 12.50
N PRO A 40 -3.87 11.78 13.14
CA PRO A 40 -2.85 10.84 12.72
C PRO A 40 -3.38 9.40 12.72
N VAL A 41 -2.87 8.57 11.80
CA VAL A 41 -3.23 7.15 11.66
C VAL A 41 -1.98 6.28 11.68
N SER A 42 -2.11 5.05 12.17
CA SER A 42 -1.10 4.00 12.04
C SER A 42 -1.62 2.91 11.12
N VAL A 43 -0.78 2.50 10.17
CA VAL A 43 -1.06 1.42 9.22
C VAL A 43 -0.11 0.27 9.50
N CYS A 44 -0.65 -0.87 9.93
CA CYS A 44 0.09 -2.12 10.06
C CYS A 44 0.07 -2.86 8.71
N VAL A 45 1.21 -2.84 8.02
CA VAL A 45 1.38 -3.38 6.67
C VAL A 45 1.98 -4.78 6.72
N TRP A 46 1.66 -5.60 5.72
CA TRP A 46 2.14 -6.96 5.60
C TRP A 46 3.01 -7.08 4.34
N PRO A 47 4.11 -7.85 4.36
CA PRO A 47 4.93 -8.03 3.17
C PRO A 47 4.18 -8.61 1.96
N ASP A 48 3.20 -9.50 2.17
CA ASP A 48 2.41 -10.07 1.06
C ASP A 48 1.31 -9.13 0.54
N GLY A 49 1.06 -8.00 1.21
CA GLY A 49 0.03 -7.04 0.87
C GLY A 49 -1.39 -7.54 1.02
N ARG A 50 -1.65 -8.47 1.93
CA ARG A 50 -3.00 -8.64 2.48
C ARG A 50 -3.49 -7.31 3.10
N PRO A 51 -4.81 -7.13 3.29
CA PRO A 51 -5.34 -5.87 3.79
C PRO A 51 -4.63 -5.41 5.07
N ALA A 52 -4.11 -4.19 5.05
CA ALA A 52 -3.49 -3.57 6.20
C ALA A 52 -4.55 -3.32 7.27
N VAL A 53 -4.14 -3.39 8.54
CA VAL A 53 -4.99 -2.94 9.65
C VAL A 53 -4.66 -1.49 9.93
N VAL A 54 -5.69 -0.64 9.99
CA VAL A 54 -5.51 0.79 10.25
C VAL A 54 -6.09 1.12 11.62
N HIS A 55 -5.32 1.87 12.40
CA HIS A 55 -5.70 2.31 13.74
C HIS A 55 -5.68 3.84 13.82
N LEU A 56 -6.67 4.41 14.51
CA LEU A 56 -6.56 5.77 15.05
C LEU A 56 -5.77 5.72 16.37
N ALA A 57 -5.34 6.89 16.85
CA ALA A 57 -4.60 6.99 18.10
C ALA A 57 -5.34 6.32 19.28
N GLY A 58 -4.61 5.49 20.04
CA GLY A 58 -5.18 4.70 21.14
C GLY A 58 -5.77 3.36 20.71
N GLY A 59 -5.36 2.86 19.54
CA GLY A 59 -5.68 1.54 19.01
C GLY A 59 -7.14 1.31 18.64
N ILE A 60 -7.81 2.36 18.16
CA ILE A 60 -9.18 2.24 17.65
C ILE A 60 -9.12 1.75 16.20
N PRO A 61 -9.60 0.53 15.88
CA PRO A 61 -9.59 0.04 14.51
C PRO A 61 -10.47 0.92 13.62
N THR A 62 -10.01 1.18 12.41
CA THR A 62 -10.74 1.95 11.40
C THR A 62 -10.62 1.28 10.03
N ASP A 63 -11.63 1.44 9.18
CA ASP A 63 -11.68 0.93 7.80
C ASP A 63 -11.08 1.93 6.81
N ALA A 64 -10.13 2.76 7.26
CA ALA A 64 -9.51 3.77 6.42
C ALA A 64 -8.81 3.13 5.22
N VAL A 65 -9.23 3.55 4.03
CA VAL A 65 -8.61 3.17 2.76
C VAL A 65 -7.92 4.39 2.20
N LEU A 66 -6.63 4.25 1.89
CA LEU A 66 -5.97 5.26 1.07
C LEU A 66 -6.40 5.11 -0.38
N ARG A 67 -7.04 6.16 -0.89
CA ARG A 67 -7.45 6.25 -2.28
C ARG A 67 -6.69 7.39 -2.95
N ILE A 68 -6.29 7.17 -4.18
CA ILE A 68 -5.62 8.18 -5.00
C ILE A 68 -6.42 8.37 -6.26
N ARG A 69 -6.48 9.61 -6.72
CA ARG A 69 -7.04 9.93 -8.02
C ARG A 69 -5.95 10.38 -8.97
N VAL A 70 -5.78 9.64 -10.05
CA VAL A 70 -4.90 10.06 -11.14
C VAL A 70 -5.70 10.93 -12.10
N ILE A 71 -5.21 12.14 -12.33
CA ILE A 71 -5.83 13.10 -13.23
C ILE A 71 -4.81 13.63 -14.25
N ASP A 72 -5.28 14.29 -15.29
CA ASP A 72 -4.44 15.04 -16.24
C ASP A 72 -4.42 16.55 -15.93
N LEU A 73 -3.67 17.33 -16.71
CA LEU A 73 -3.60 18.79 -16.57
C LEU A 73 -4.95 19.51 -16.77
N ASP A 74 -5.93 18.85 -17.40
CA ASP A 74 -7.29 19.37 -17.60
C ASP A 74 -8.25 18.94 -16.47
N LEU A 75 -7.69 18.41 -15.36
CA LEU A 75 -8.40 17.89 -14.20
C LEU A 75 -9.36 16.73 -14.54
N GLN A 76 -9.13 16.04 -15.66
CA GLN A 76 -9.92 14.87 -16.05
C GLN A 76 -9.31 13.60 -15.46
N PRO A 77 -10.15 12.64 -15.01
CA PRO A 77 -9.65 11.37 -14.51
C PRO A 77 -8.98 10.53 -15.59
N VAL A 78 -7.85 9.90 -15.26
CA VAL A 78 -7.12 9.02 -16.17
C VAL A 78 -7.37 7.56 -15.79
N PRO A 79 -8.24 6.82 -16.52
CA PRO A 79 -8.51 5.42 -16.24
C PRO A 79 -7.39 4.49 -16.73
N GLY A 80 -7.30 3.30 -16.13
CA GLY A 80 -6.41 2.23 -16.59
C GLY A 80 -4.94 2.38 -16.20
N VAL A 81 -4.61 3.35 -15.35
CA VAL A 81 -3.25 3.52 -14.81
C VAL A 81 -3.01 2.43 -13.77
N ALA A 82 -2.00 1.60 -14.00
CA ALA A 82 -1.66 0.50 -13.12
C ALA A 82 -0.90 0.98 -11.88
N LEU A 83 -1.35 0.57 -10.69
CA LEU A 83 -0.62 0.87 -9.46
C LEU A 83 0.65 0.05 -9.25
N ALA A 84 0.93 -0.93 -10.12
CA ALA A 84 2.22 -1.60 -10.16
C ALA A 84 3.38 -0.59 -10.30
N ASP A 85 3.07 0.60 -10.84
CA ASP A 85 3.97 1.71 -11.00
C ASP A 85 3.93 2.70 -9.80
N LEU A 86 3.39 2.38 -8.63
CA LEU A 86 3.56 3.21 -7.43
C LEU A 86 4.72 2.69 -6.58
N ALA A 87 5.74 3.52 -6.35
CA ALA A 87 6.70 3.30 -5.28
C ALA A 87 6.25 4.10 -4.05
N TRP A 88 6.22 3.40 -2.93
CA TRP A 88 5.74 3.95 -1.68
C TRP A 88 6.92 4.24 -0.73
N PHE A 89 6.82 5.30 0.08
CA PHE A 89 7.77 5.76 1.11
C PHE A 89 9.24 5.87 0.67
N ASP A 90 9.57 6.98 0.01
CA ASP A 90 10.86 7.65 0.22
C ASP A 90 10.82 8.31 1.60
N GLY A 91 11.38 7.63 2.59
CA GLY A 91 11.64 8.23 3.90
C GLY A 91 12.83 7.51 4.52
N SER A 92 13.70 8.25 5.20
CA SER A 92 14.96 7.79 5.80
C SER A 92 14.81 6.76 6.95
N GLY A 93 13.70 6.06 7.05
CA GLY A 93 13.44 4.99 8.02
C GLY A 93 13.79 3.61 7.47
N PRO A 94 13.78 2.57 8.32
CA PRO A 94 14.04 1.17 7.94
C PRO A 94 12.86 0.53 7.16
N GLY A 95 12.08 1.33 6.44
CA GLY A 95 10.98 0.84 5.61
C GLY A 95 11.52 0.20 4.34
N ALA A 96 10.99 -0.96 3.99
CA ALA A 96 11.23 -1.57 2.70
C ALA A 96 9.90 -1.83 1.98
N VAL A 97 9.90 -1.66 0.67
CA VAL A 97 8.74 -1.93 -0.20
C VAL A 97 9.07 -3.11 -1.09
N CYS A 98 8.08 -3.98 -1.33
CA CYS A 98 8.25 -5.08 -2.27
C CYS A 98 8.61 -4.55 -3.65
N ALA A 99 9.68 -5.09 -4.24
CA ALA A 99 10.15 -4.68 -5.57
C ALA A 99 9.24 -5.18 -6.71
N ASP A 100 8.42 -6.19 -6.45
CA ASP A 100 7.68 -6.88 -7.50
C ASP A 100 6.44 -6.10 -7.94
N PRO A 101 6.31 -5.78 -9.24
CA PRO A 101 5.12 -5.18 -9.81
C PRO A 101 4.03 -6.26 -9.85
N LEU A 102 3.36 -6.45 -8.73
CA LEU A 102 2.10 -7.18 -8.73
C LEU A 102 1.17 -6.47 -9.71
N ALA A 103 0.39 -7.25 -10.47
CA ALA A 103 -0.73 -6.74 -11.25
C ALA A 103 -1.68 -6.02 -10.29
N GLY A 104 -1.41 -4.74 -10.08
CA GLY A 104 -2.06 -3.93 -9.09
C GLY A 104 -3.46 -3.56 -9.56
N PRO A 105 -4.28 -2.99 -8.66
CA PRO A 105 -5.49 -2.32 -9.08
C PRO A 105 -5.13 -1.29 -10.16
N VAL A 106 -6.00 -1.13 -11.15
CA VAL A 106 -5.92 -0.05 -12.12
C VAL A 106 -6.91 1.04 -11.72
N THR A 107 -6.60 2.29 -12.06
CA THR A 107 -7.55 3.39 -11.86
C THR A 107 -8.86 3.13 -12.59
N GLY A 108 -9.96 3.37 -11.88
CA GLY A 108 -11.32 3.27 -12.42
C GLY A 108 -11.61 4.34 -13.47
N ALA A 109 -12.81 4.30 -14.04
CA ALA A 109 -13.30 5.33 -14.99
C ALA A 109 -13.31 6.75 -14.39
N ASP A 110 -13.39 6.83 -13.06
CA ASP A 110 -13.35 8.04 -12.26
C ASP A 110 -11.92 8.44 -11.83
N GLY A 111 -10.90 7.69 -12.27
CA GLY A 111 -9.48 7.92 -11.97
C GLY A 111 -9.08 7.43 -10.58
N TRP A 112 -10.02 6.89 -9.79
CA TRP A 112 -9.79 6.46 -8.43
C TRP A 112 -9.20 5.07 -8.35
N VAL A 113 -8.34 4.87 -7.36
CA VAL A 113 -7.77 3.56 -7.06
C VAL A 113 -7.38 3.45 -5.59
N ALA A 114 -7.63 2.28 -5.00
CA ALA A 114 -7.18 1.96 -3.65
C ALA A 114 -5.75 1.42 -3.69
N VAL A 115 -4.87 1.94 -2.83
CA VAL A 115 -3.47 1.51 -2.79
C VAL A 115 -3.32 0.33 -1.82
N PRO A 116 -2.90 -0.86 -2.29
CA PRO A 116 -2.51 -1.92 -1.37
C PRO A 116 -1.17 -1.56 -0.74
N PHE A 117 -1.10 -1.57 0.59
CA PHE A 117 0.17 -1.40 1.29
C PHE A 117 0.91 -2.73 1.32
N ARG A 118 2.14 -2.74 0.78
CA ARG A 118 3.05 -3.89 0.84
C ARG A 118 4.43 -3.44 1.29
N GLY A 119 4.96 -4.10 2.31
CA GLY A 119 6.30 -3.79 2.75
C GLY A 119 6.60 -4.29 4.15
N GLY A 120 7.79 -3.90 4.57
CA GLY A 120 8.41 -4.21 5.84
C GLY A 120 8.88 -2.96 6.56
N GLY A 121 9.26 -3.14 7.82
CA GLY A 121 9.86 -2.14 8.67
C GLY A 121 8.84 -1.24 9.35
N HIS A 122 9.29 -0.03 9.69
CA HIS A 122 8.47 0.96 10.36
C HIS A 122 8.90 2.38 10.07
N ARG A 123 7.97 3.30 10.31
CA ARG A 123 8.22 4.73 10.36
C ARG A 123 7.21 5.38 11.28
N THR A 124 7.72 6.17 12.20
CA THR A 124 6.94 7.19 12.89
C THR A 124 6.84 8.40 11.98
N ALA A 125 5.62 8.81 11.62
CA ALA A 125 5.46 10.12 11.02
C ALA A 125 5.87 11.18 12.04
N ASP A 126 6.91 11.93 11.73
CA ASP A 126 7.13 13.25 12.30
C ASP A 126 6.66 14.30 11.30
N GLU A 127 6.24 15.47 11.79
CA GLU A 127 5.80 16.57 10.91
C GLU A 127 6.91 17.03 9.96
N ALA A 128 8.16 16.69 10.24
CA ALA A 128 9.32 17.04 9.42
C ALA A 128 9.49 16.15 8.18
N SER A 129 8.88 14.96 8.16
CA SER A 129 9.00 13.99 7.07
C SER A 129 7.61 13.55 6.63
N PRO A 130 6.94 14.23 5.68
CA PRO A 130 5.64 13.79 5.14
C PRO A 130 5.79 12.47 4.40
N ALA A 131 4.73 11.66 4.34
CA ALA A 131 4.76 10.49 3.46
C ALA A 131 4.85 10.96 2.01
N LEU A 132 5.83 10.41 1.29
CA LEU A 132 5.99 10.63 -0.13
C LEU A 132 5.47 9.39 -0.85
N LEU A 133 4.60 9.66 -1.81
CA LEU A 133 4.18 8.68 -2.78
C LEU A 133 4.71 9.08 -4.14
N THR A 134 5.40 8.16 -4.80
CA THR A 134 5.92 8.39 -6.14
C THR A 134 5.34 7.38 -7.11
N LEU A 135 5.16 7.81 -8.36
CA LEU A 135 4.89 6.89 -9.46
C LEU A 135 6.23 6.45 -10.06
N ASN A 136 6.60 5.18 -9.96
CA ASN A 136 7.74 4.55 -10.66
C ASN A 136 7.78 4.92 -12.15
N ALA A 137 6.63 4.97 -12.82
CA ALA A 137 6.54 5.35 -14.23
C ALA A 137 6.78 6.85 -14.48
N CYS A 138 6.60 7.69 -13.44
CA CYS A 138 6.77 9.14 -13.44
C CYS A 138 7.44 9.59 -12.12
N PRO A 139 8.73 9.31 -11.86
CA PRO A 139 9.34 9.60 -10.56
C PRO A 139 9.31 11.08 -10.17
N GLN A 140 9.18 11.97 -11.15
CA GLN A 140 9.01 13.41 -10.94
C GLN A 140 7.64 13.81 -10.36
N LEU A 141 6.66 12.90 -10.37
CA LEU A 141 5.34 13.13 -9.84
C LEU A 141 5.31 12.61 -8.41
N GLU A 142 5.63 13.51 -7.48
CA GLU A 142 5.61 13.25 -6.04
C GLU A 142 4.30 13.77 -5.45
N LEU A 143 3.55 12.88 -4.83
CA LEU A 143 2.43 13.25 -3.99
C LEU A 143 2.89 13.32 -2.53
N ARG A 144 2.74 14.52 -1.95
CA ARG A 144 3.06 14.79 -0.54
C ARG A 144 1.81 14.64 0.29
N ILE A 145 1.82 13.66 1.18
CA ILE A 145 0.71 13.36 2.05
C ILE A 145 0.80 14.28 3.28
N PRO A 146 -0.09 15.30 3.43
CA PRO A 146 0.01 16.30 4.49
C PRO A 146 -0.22 15.74 5.90
N THR A 147 -0.88 14.58 6.02
CA THR A 147 -1.24 14.03 7.33
C THR A 147 -0.20 13.00 7.77
N PRO A 148 0.21 13.00 9.05
CA PRO A 148 1.14 12.02 9.59
C PRO A 148 0.54 10.60 9.55
N ILE A 149 0.93 9.83 8.52
CA ILE A 149 0.70 8.40 8.42
C ILE A 149 1.90 7.70 9.03
N HIS A 150 1.70 7.10 10.20
CA HIS A 150 2.65 6.16 10.76
C HIS A 150 2.47 4.79 10.07
N PHE A 151 3.55 4.02 9.91
CA PHE A 151 3.44 2.64 9.46
C PHE A 151 4.36 1.73 10.27
N ASN A 152 3.90 0.51 10.53
CA ASN A 152 4.74 -0.56 11.06
C ASN A 152 4.37 -1.88 10.37
N SER A 153 5.20 -2.89 10.56
CA SER A 153 5.06 -4.19 9.92
C SER A 153 5.57 -5.27 10.86
N PRO A 154 4.95 -6.45 10.89
CA PRO A 154 5.51 -7.62 11.57
C PRO A 154 6.92 -8.01 11.07
N ASP A 155 7.28 -7.63 9.85
CA ASP A 155 8.69 -7.61 9.40
C ASP A 155 9.36 -6.37 10.01
N ILE A 156 9.77 -6.49 11.27
CA ILE A 156 10.35 -5.38 12.04
C ILE A 156 11.73 -5.01 11.48
N SER A 157 12.44 -5.99 10.91
CA SER A 157 13.76 -5.82 10.33
C SER A 157 13.76 -5.02 9.02
N GLY A 158 12.64 -5.06 8.29
CA GLY A 158 12.49 -4.45 6.97
C GLY A 158 13.20 -5.23 5.87
N ASP A 159 13.43 -6.53 6.03
CA ASP A 159 14.07 -7.38 5.02
C ASP A 159 13.09 -8.03 4.02
N LEU A 160 11.81 -7.63 4.13
CA LEU A 160 10.66 -8.08 3.35
C LEU A 160 10.19 -9.50 3.66
N ARG A 161 10.59 -10.04 4.82
CA ARG A 161 10.19 -11.37 5.29
C ARG A 161 9.99 -11.38 6.79
N VAL A 162 8.82 -11.83 7.23
CA VAL A 162 8.56 -12.06 8.65
C VAL A 162 9.11 -13.43 9.05
N ASP A 163 10.18 -13.45 9.82
CA ASP A 163 10.76 -14.70 10.32
C ASP A 163 11.30 -14.60 11.76
N LEU A 164 12.12 -15.57 12.16
CA LEU A 164 12.66 -15.62 13.53
C LEU A 164 13.69 -14.50 13.81
N SER A 165 14.15 -13.78 12.79
CA SER A 165 15.01 -12.60 12.96
C SER A 165 14.26 -11.39 13.52
N ASP A 166 12.94 -11.31 13.31
CA ASP A 166 12.08 -10.25 13.88
C ASP A 166 11.78 -10.48 15.36
N VAL A 167 11.76 -11.74 15.81
CA VAL A 167 11.39 -12.09 17.21
C VAL A 167 12.32 -11.44 18.25
N PRO A 168 13.66 -11.44 18.11
CA PRO A 168 14.54 -10.69 19.01
C PRO A 168 14.28 -9.17 19.01
N LEU A 169 13.88 -8.59 17.87
CA LEU A 169 13.57 -7.16 17.76
C LEU A 169 12.29 -6.84 18.54
N PHE A 170 11.25 -7.66 18.36
CA PHE A 170 10.02 -7.58 19.14
C PHE A 170 10.28 -7.79 20.63
N ALA A 171 11.07 -8.80 21.00
CA ALA A 171 11.37 -9.09 22.40
C ALA A 171 12.09 -7.92 23.07
N ARG A 172 13.04 -7.27 22.39
CA ARG A 172 13.69 -6.06 22.89
C ARG A 172 12.65 -4.98 23.17
N ASP A 173 11.75 -4.72 22.23
CA ASP A 173 10.72 -3.68 22.36
C ASP A 173 9.74 -3.97 23.49
N TYR A 174 9.32 -5.23 23.61
CA TYR A 174 8.47 -5.72 24.68
C TYR A 174 9.06 -5.47 26.08
N TYR A 175 10.39 -5.63 26.24
CA TYR A 175 11.08 -5.36 27.50
C TYR A 175 11.46 -3.88 27.70
N GLU A 176 11.65 -3.10 26.63
CA GLU A 176 11.82 -1.64 26.70
C GLU A 176 10.52 -0.95 27.15
N GLY A 177 9.36 -1.53 26.81
CA GLY A 177 8.05 -1.10 27.28
C GLY A 177 7.42 -0.03 26.39
N LEU A 178 6.93 1.06 27.02
CA LEU A 178 6.16 2.09 26.33
C LEU A 178 6.99 2.82 25.26
N GLY A 179 6.40 3.06 24.09
CA GLY A 179 6.95 3.94 23.06
C GLY A 179 7.72 3.26 21.93
N ALA A 180 7.82 1.94 21.90
CA ALA A 180 8.41 1.21 20.78
C ALA A 180 7.40 1.00 19.63
N TYR A 181 7.03 2.10 18.96
CA TYR A 181 6.02 2.13 17.88
C TYR A 181 6.20 1.03 16.80
N ARG A 182 7.45 0.64 16.51
CA ARG A 182 7.74 -0.39 15.50
C ARG A 182 7.13 -1.77 15.79
N SER A 183 6.83 -2.06 17.06
CA SER A 183 6.26 -3.34 17.53
C SER A 183 4.87 -3.18 18.15
N ASP A 184 4.29 -1.97 18.13
CA ASP A 184 2.94 -1.65 18.61
C ASP A 184 1.98 -1.67 17.42
N PHE A 185 1.59 -2.87 16.99
CA PHE A 185 0.84 -3.10 15.75
C PHE A 185 -0.62 -2.64 15.85
N ASP A 186 -1.15 -2.57 17.06
CA ASP A 186 -2.48 -2.03 17.33
C ASP A 186 -2.45 -0.51 17.56
N TRP A 187 -1.28 0.09 17.76
CA TRP A 187 -1.09 1.52 18.03
C TRP A 187 -1.85 2.03 19.26
N ASP A 188 -1.83 1.23 20.33
CA ASP A 188 -2.43 1.55 21.63
C ASP A 188 -1.42 2.13 22.64
N GLY A 189 -0.15 2.22 22.23
CA GLY A 189 0.97 2.72 23.02
C GLY A 189 1.68 1.66 23.85
N GLN A 190 1.27 0.38 23.77
CA GLN A 190 1.81 -0.71 24.57
C GLN A 190 2.20 -1.92 23.71
N VAL A 191 3.51 -2.20 23.62
CA VAL A 191 3.98 -3.47 23.05
C VAL A 191 3.69 -4.61 24.04
N ASN A 192 2.72 -5.46 23.74
CA ASN A 192 2.25 -6.49 24.65
C ASN A 192 1.90 -7.83 23.95
N LEU A 193 1.13 -8.70 24.60
CA LEU A 193 0.75 -10.00 24.03
C LEU A 193 -0.23 -9.89 22.85
N SER A 194 -1.00 -8.81 22.73
CA SER A 194 -1.82 -8.56 21.54
C SER A 194 -0.94 -8.40 20.30
N ASP A 195 0.11 -7.60 20.39
CA ASP A 195 1.06 -7.41 19.30
C ASP A 195 1.82 -8.70 18.96
N LEU A 196 2.13 -9.52 19.97
CA LEU A 196 2.75 -10.82 19.75
C LEU A 196 1.85 -11.74 18.91
N VAL A 197 0.53 -11.67 19.09
CA VAL A 197 -0.42 -12.44 18.26
C VAL A 197 -0.38 -11.98 16.81
N VAL A 198 -0.25 -10.67 16.56
CA VAL A 198 -0.10 -10.13 15.20
C VAL A 198 1.20 -10.63 14.58
N LEU A 199 2.33 -10.52 15.29
CA LEU A 199 3.63 -11.03 14.83
C LEU A 199 3.58 -12.54 14.54
N ALA A 200 3.04 -13.33 15.47
CA ALA A 200 2.94 -14.78 15.32
C ALA A 200 2.04 -15.18 14.13
N GLY A 201 0.96 -14.45 13.88
CA GLY A 201 0.09 -14.65 12.72
C GLY A 201 0.74 -14.27 11.38
N ALA A 202 1.83 -13.51 11.42
CA ALA A 202 2.58 -13.09 10.26
C ALA A 202 3.83 -13.94 9.97
N LEU A 203 4.25 -14.83 10.86
CA LEU A 203 5.43 -15.68 10.64
C LEU A 203 5.34 -16.44 9.31
N GLY A 204 6.39 -16.30 8.49
CA GLY A 204 6.50 -16.89 7.16
C GLY A 204 5.88 -16.06 6.04
N VAL A 205 5.26 -14.92 6.34
CA VAL A 205 4.82 -13.96 5.32
C VAL A 205 6.04 -13.25 4.74
N GLN A 206 6.05 -13.08 3.42
CA GLN A 206 7.12 -12.41 2.70
C GLN A 206 6.54 -11.69 1.48
N CYS A 207 7.30 -10.74 0.93
CA CYS A 207 6.97 -10.23 -0.39
C CYS A 207 6.90 -11.40 -1.40
N PRO A 208 5.87 -11.39 -2.28
CA PRO A 208 5.67 -12.43 -3.28
C PRO A 208 6.76 -12.42 -4.36
#